data_AF-A0ABD3M6N1-F1
#
_entry.id   AF-A0ABD3M6N1-F1
#
_cell.length_a   1.000
_cell.length_b   1.000
_cell.length_c   1.000
_cell.angle_alpha   90.00
_cell.angle_beta   90.00
_cell.angle_gamma   90.00
#
_symmetry.space_group_name_H-M   'P 1'
#
loop_
_entity.id
_entity.type
_entity.pdbx_description
1 polymer ?
#
loop_
_entity_poly.entity_id
_entity_poly.type
_entity_poly.pdbx_seq_one_letter_code
_entity_poly.pdbx_strand_id
1 'polypeptide(L)'
;MSPSIRWRGRNSASAPLPKRCSSVTSTASLDSLSSSSGGCLGKQRQQHYDVDGNELIDSIGTSISFWDFLQFDSANLQSTSWRNRQMLTLIKSVPSTPVQYIPHFGVDVCFLPERFHYTTMELEPYRKIGDPEMDVVLQYLSMNKNNTNDNNDEVCGCGAFDDVIAYASRQYHKNSEADCPVAQFYKHYYEQTPSWVDYEQLQRGIDVFLAYLPVAGCALFYRSLVGGFSIPQIVEVLRASRYLVPSHFASSTSMGHEMAFQSVKAMQRDRKLAEERLFDTGGFLACCFAPQESTDTVHAPPAASLRPGGPGWEAALRVRVLHAKVRRLLQSKKTGSNGQSTSRWDIDINGTPINQEDMAATLLAFSVNVLVGIEIISGQPLCESEQRDYLALWRYLGWLLGVDTPESTSQVDQPTTSSNASESERLPPIDPCGPRKQTNLNVKCDSNLDLHNDSILHSYATLESMILHLLHPNQSSRELVAHLLNLRSSYMFRSEVCRKLLSEPLSDELGIPQASFQWKGWRLKSFSNIVGHIGLKFVVYFFLLFLRVYTLLTMKYSWFRRRATVRHGCLEKKFLLLWEKSHKQRVTEAASDNRKSTTQSSSPSSSGKKSYCPFSMIMDPNTDK
;
A
#
# COMPACT_ATOMS: atom_id res chain seq x y z
N MET A 1 43.50 31.54 3.99
CA MET A 1 44.48 31.99 5.00
C MET A 1 44.13 31.29 6.31
N SER A 2 44.97 30.34 6.74
CA SER A 2 44.91 29.80 8.10
C SER A 2 45.08 30.91 9.14
N PRO A 3 44.65 30.66 10.38
CA PRO A 3 45.70 30.47 11.38
C PRO A 3 45.44 29.33 12.35
N SER A 4 46.56 28.68 12.67
CA SER A 4 46.86 27.82 13.81
C SER A 4 47.06 28.64 15.09
N ILE A 5 46.80 28.04 16.26
CA ILE A 5 47.43 28.23 17.61
C ILE A 5 46.77 27.16 18.51
N ARG A 6 47.40 26.06 18.92
CA ARG A 6 48.53 25.77 19.86
C ARG A 6 48.12 25.68 21.34
N TRP A 7 48.38 24.48 21.87
CA TRP A 7 48.19 23.92 23.20
C TRP A 7 48.92 24.62 24.35
N ARG A 8 48.34 24.50 25.57
CA ARG A 8 49.07 24.39 26.85
C ARG A 8 48.47 23.26 27.68
N GLY A 9 49.34 22.38 28.18
CA GLY A 9 48.97 21.29 29.07
C GLY A 9 49.23 21.57 30.56
N ARG A 10 48.82 20.62 31.40
CA ARG A 10 49.52 20.23 32.63
C ARG A 10 49.27 18.75 32.94
N ASN A 11 50.39 18.05 33.09
CA ASN A 11 50.69 16.78 33.78
C ASN A 11 49.96 16.64 35.14
N SER A 12 49.79 15.51 35.81
CA SER A 12 50.12 14.07 35.66
C SER A 12 49.63 13.40 36.95
N ALA A 13 49.01 12.22 36.90
CA ALA A 13 49.06 11.24 37.99
C ALA A 13 48.69 9.86 37.47
N SER A 14 49.44 8.87 37.93
CA SER A 14 49.68 7.56 37.36
C SER A 14 48.94 6.42 38.09
N ALA A 15 48.32 5.53 37.29
CA ALA A 15 48.09 4.08 37.51
C ALA A 15 47.19 3.62 38.70
N PRO A 16 46.69 2.35 38.75
CA PRO A 16 46.92 1.21 37.86
C PRO A 16 45.66 0.40 37.40
N LEU A 17 45.89 -0.45 36.39
CA LEU A 17 45.04 -1.53 35.89
C LEU A 17 44.86 -2.70 36.90
N PRO A 18 43.75 -3.46 36.84
CA PRO A 18 43.72 -4.87 37.21
C PRO A 18 43.52 -5.75 35.95
N LYS A 19 44.50 -6.57 35.55
CA LYS A 19 44.77 -7.97 35.95
C LYS A 19 43.80 -9.02 35.37
N ARG A 20 44.33 -9.78 34.41
CA ARG A 20 43.90 -11.11 33.95
C ARG A 20 44.08 -12.17 35.05
N CYS A 21 43.15 -13.13 35.10
CA CYS A 21 43.35 -14.55 35.44
C CYS A 21 42.32 -15.35 34.60
N SER A 22 42.70 -16.12 33.56
CA SER A 22 43.09 -17.56 33.57
C SER A 22 42.00 -18.46 34.15
N SER A 23 41.09 -18.98 33.32
CA SER A 23 41.14 -20.30 32.64
C SER A 23 40.74 -21.49 33.52
N VAL A 24 39.58 -22.08 33.24
CA VAL A 24 39.34 -23.52 33.41
C VAL A 24 38.83 -24.05 32.07
N THR A 25 39.67 -24.89 31.48
CA THR A 25 39.47 -25.75 30.32
C THR A 25 38.51 -26.90 30.64
N SER A 26 37.51 -27.12 29.79
CA SER A 26 37.14 -28.48 29.37
C SER A 26 37.12 -28.52 27.84
N THR A 27 37.70 -29.58 27.32
CA THR A 27 38.16 -29.77 25.95
C THR A 27 37.14 -30.51 25.08
N ALA A 28 37.15 -30.13 23.80
CA ALA A 28 36.69 -30.87 22.61
C ALA A 28 35.17 -31.07 22.45
N SER A 29 34.54 -30.65 21.36
CA SER A 29 34.90 -31.10 20.00
C SER A 29 34.62 -30.04 18.95
N LEU A 30 35.65 -29.78 18.13
CA LEU A 30 35.54 -29.14 16.82
C LEU A 30 34.81 -30.10 15.89
N ASP A 31 33.69 -29.68 15.29
CA ASP A 31 33.30 -30.16 13.96
C ASP A 31 32.41 -29.14 13.23
N SER A 32 32.88 -28.77 12.04
CA SER A 32 32.15 -28.24 10.88
C SER A 32 31.46 -26.86 10.97
N LEU A 33 32.27 -25.82 10.73
CA LEU A 33 31.85 -24.70 9.89
C LEU A 33 31.58 -25.22 8.48
N SER A 34 30.31 -25.23 8.04
CA SER A 34 30.00 -25.21 6.61
C SER A 34 28.90 -24.18 6.34
N SER A 35 29.29 -23.15 5.61
CA SER A 35 28.42 -22.18 4.97
C SER A 35 27.59 -22.88 3.88
N SER A 36 26.29 -23.06 4.08
CA SER A 36 25.38 -23.44 3.00
C SER A 36 24.65 -22.21 2.46
N SER A 37 25.33 -21.47 1.59
CA SER A 37 24.67 -20.74 0.52
C SER A 37 24.11 -21.77 -0.48
N GLY A 38 22.96 -22.34 -0.15
CA GLY A 38 22.26 -23.31 -0.98
C GLY A 38 21.35 -22.59 -1.98
N GLY A 39 21.69 -22.66 -3.27
CA GLY A 39 20.74 -22.32 -4.33
C GLY A 39 19.51 -23.23 -4.24
N CYS A 40 18.32 -22.65 -4.44
CA CYS A 40 17.05 -23.37 -4.45
C CYS A 40 16.99 -24.36 -5.64
N LEU A 41 17.48 -25.57 -5.42
CA LEU A 41 17.18 -26.77 -6.19
C LEU A 41 17.09 -27.95 -5.22
N GLY A 42 16.01 -27.98 -4.43
CA GLY A 42 15.59 -29.17 -3.68
C GLY A 42 14.29 -29.70 -4.29
N LYS A 43 14.37 -30.68 -5.19
CA LYS A 43 13.20 -31.42 -5.68
C LYS A 43 12.81 -32.46 -4.63
N GLN A 44 11.70 -32.28 -3.95
CA GLN A 44 10.95 -33.40 -3.37
C GLN A 44 9.87 -33.81 -4.38
N ARG A 45 9.93 -35.06 -4.82
CA ARG A 45 8.98 -35.69 -5.76
C ARG A 45 7.94 -36.42 -4.90
N GLN A 46 6.72 -35.91 -4.82
CA GLN A 46 5.59 -36.64 -4.23
C GLN A 46 4.69 -37.11 -5.38
N GLN A 47 4.47 -38.42 -5.50
CA GLN A 47 3.59 -38.99 -6.51
C GLN A 47 2.13 -38.76 -6.09
N HIS A 48 1.32 -38.19 -6.99
CA HIS A 48 -0.10 -37.92 -6.76
C HIS A 48 -0.98 -38.56 -7.83
N TYR A 49 -2.14 -39.07 -7.40
CA TYR A 49 -3.16 -39.70 -8.23
C TYR A 49 -4.43 -38.83 -8.23
N ASP A 50 -5.22 -38.83 -9.30
CA ASP A 50 -6.53 -38.14 -9.34
C ASP A 50 -7.64 -38.94 -8.63
N VAL A 51 -8.86 -38.37 -8.63
CA VAL A 51 -10.06 -38.95 -8.00
C VAL A 51 -10.46 -40.31 -8.61
N ASP A 52 -10.03 -40.59 -9.84
CA ASP A 52 -10.26 -41.83 -10.58
C ASP A 52 -9.04 -42.79 -10.52
N GLY A 53 -8.00 -42.47 -9.73
CA GLY A 53 -6.84 -43.33 -9.52
C GLY A 53 -5.78 -43.29 -10.63
N ASN A 54 -5.81 -42.30 -11.52
CA ASN A 54 -4.81 -42.15 -12.57
C ASN A 54 -3.55 -41.44 -12.05
N GLU A 55 -2.37 -41.96 -12.39
CA GLU A 55 -1.07 -41.37 -12.02
C GLU A 55 -0.89 -40.04 -12.77
N LEU A 56 -0.93 -38.91 -12.04
CA LEU A 56 -0.69 -37.58 -12.61
C LEU A 56 0.82 -37.36 -12.66
N ILE A 57 1.37 -37.34 -13.87
CA ILE A 57 2.76 -36.99 -14.11
C ILE A 57 2.97 -35.55 -13.64
N ASP A 58 3.70 -35.36 -12.54
CA ASP A 58 4.27 -34.09 -12.12
C ASP A 58 5.23 -33.56 -13.19
N SER A 59 4.69 -32.76 -14.12
CA SER A 59 5.50 -32.00 -15.07
C SER A 59 5.73 -30.58 -14.56
N ILE A 60 6.47 -30.40 -13.46
CA ILE A 60 7.13 -29.11 -13.15
C ILE A 60 8.38 -28.98 -14.03
N GLY A 61 8.17 -29.10 -15.33
CA GLY A 61 9.19 -29.27 -16.34
C GLY A 61 8.59 -29.45 -17.73
N THR A 62 7.51 -28.72 -18.04
CA THR A 62 7.08 -28.57 -19.42
C THR A 62 7.82 -27.39 -20.04
N SER A 63 8.44 -27.65 -21.19
CA SER A 63 8.81 -26.63 -22.15
C SER A 63 7.61 -25.71 -22.35
N ILE A 64 7.62 -24.50 -21.79
CA ILE A 64 6.63 -23.46 -22.09
C ILE A 64 6.61 -23.33 -23.62
N SER A 65 5.46 -23.57 -24.25
CA SER A 65 5.39 -23.47 -25.69
C SER A 65 5.73 -22.04 -26.11
N PHE A 66 6.26 -21.86 -27.30
CA PHE A 66 6.55 -20.51 -27.79
C PHE A 66 5.31 -19.61 -27.73
N TRP A 67 4.12 -20.17 -27.97
CA TRP A 67 2.86 -19.43 -27.89
C TRP A 67 2.48 -19.05 -26.46
N ASP A 68 2.65 -19.94 -25.49
CA ASP A 68 2.41 -19.63 -24.07
C ASP A 68 3.41 -18.58 -23.55
N PHE A 69 4.66 -18.65 -24.02
CA PHE A 69 5.69 -17.64 -23.72
C PHE A 69 5.35 -16.26 -24.29
N LEU A 70 4.49 -16.21 -25.31
CA LEU A 70 4.05 -14.96 -25.91
C LEU A 70 2.73 -14.44 -25.33
N GLN A 71 2.07 -15.17 -24.42
CA GLN A 71 0.77 -14.83 -23.86
C GLN A 71 0.88 -14.13 -22.49
N PHE A 72 0.18 -13.01 -22.34
CA PHE A 72 0.03 -12.25 -21.09
C PHE A 72 -1.44 -12.31 -20.67
N ASP A 73 -1.82 -13.43 -20.04
CA ASP A 73 -3.20 -13.71 -19.68
C ASP A 73 -3.41 -13.49 -18.18
N SER A 74 -4.29 -12.55 -17.84
CA SER A 74 -4.68 -12.29 -16.46
C SER A 74 -5.76 -13.24 -15.95
N ALA A 75 -6.42 -14.01 -16.84
CA ALA A 75 -7.50 -14.93 -16.48
C ALA A 75 -6.97 -16.33 -16.12
N ASN A 76 -5.85 -16.75 -16.72
CA ASN A 76 -5.29 -18.09 -16.54
C ASN A 76 -3.96 -18.05 -15.78
N LEU A 77 -4.04 -17.92 -14.45
CA LEU A 77 -2.88 -17.90 -13.56
C LEU A 77 -2.61 -19.29 -12.96
N GLN A 78 -1.34 -19.70 -12.97
CA GLN A 78 -0.91 -20.97 -12.38
C GLN A 78 -1.13 -20.97 -10.86
N SER A 79 -0.92 -19.83 -10.21
CA SER A 79 -1.13 -19.66 -8.77
C SER A 79 -2.60 -19.82 -8.41
N THR A 80 -3.53 -19.36 -9.23
CA THR A 80 -4.98 -19.56 -9.01
C THR A 80 -5.32 -21.04 -9.08
N SER A 81 -4.89 -21.75 -10.12
CA SER A 81 -5.13 -23.20 -10.25
C SER A 81 -4.48 -24.01 -9.12
N TRP A 82 -3.29 -23.62 -8.66
CA TRP A 82 -2.65 -24.23 -7.50
C TRP A 82 -3.43 -23.96 -6.21
N ARG A 83 -3.80 -22.70 -5.92
CA ARG A 83 -4.57 -22.33 -4.72
C ARG A 83 -5.93 -23.03 -4.68
N ASN A 84 -6.66 -23.06 -5.80
CA ASN A 84 -7.94 -23.76 -5.88
C ASN A 84 -7.78 -25.24 -5.52
N ARG A 85 -6.74 -25.92 -6.06
CA ARG A 85 -6.45 -27.32 -5.71
C ARG A 85 -6.10 -27.48 -4.23
N GLN A 86 -5.32 -26.57 -3.66
CA GLN A 86 -5.02 -26.58 -2.23
C GLN A 86 -6.30 -26.46 -1.40
N MET A 87 -7.12 -25.41 -1.64
CA MET A 87 -8.39 -25.21 -0.93
C MET A 87 -9.30 -26.44 -1.00
N LEU A 88 -9.44 -27.05 -2.17
CA LEU A 88 -10.28 -28.24 -2.38
C LEU A 88 -9.73 -29.48 -1.66
N THR A 89 -8.41 -29.69 -1.69
CA THR A 89 -7.76 -30.82 -1.00
C THR A 89 -7.95 -30.76 0.52
N LEU A 90 -8.08 -29.54 1.05
CA LEU A 90 -8.26 -29.28 2.48
C LEU A 90 -9.71 -29.52 2.95
N ILE A 91 -10.65 -29.63 2.02
CA ILE A 91 -12.07 -29.90 2.31
C ILE A 91 -12.34 -31.42 2.35
N LYS A 92 -11.45 -32.22 2.98
CA LYS A 92 -11.48 -33.71 2.98
C LYS A 92 -12.81 -34.40 3.42
N SER A 93 -13.82 -33.66 3.89
CA SER A 93 -15.20 -34.15 4.10
C SER A 93 -16.15 -33.44 3.14
N VAL A 94 -17.05 -34.18 2.49
CA VAL A 94 -18.11 -33.64 1.60
C VAL A 94 -18.64 -32.33 2.19
N PRO A 95 -18.41 -31.19 1.53
CA PRO A 95 -18.84 -29.93 2.10
C PRO A 95 -20.37 -29.94 2.15
N SER A 96 -20.93 -29.52 3.28
CA SER A 96 -22.37 -29.28 3.42
C SER A 96 -22.87 -28.24 2.41
N THR A 97 -21.96 -27.43 1.86
CA THR A 97 -22.19 -26.40 0.85
C THR A 97 -21.44 -26.77 -0.44
N PRO A 98 -22.08 -26.82 -1.61
CA PRO A 98 -21.39 -27.16 -2.86
C PRO A 98 -20.29 -26.14 -3.18
N VAL A 99 -19.17 -26.61 -3.75
CA VAL A 99 -18.12 -25.74 -4.28
C VAL A 99 -18.73 -24.85 -5.35
N GLN A 100 -18.65 -23.53 -5.16
CA GLN A 100 -19.20 -22.56 -6.09
C GLN A 100 -18.08 -21.93 -6.92
N TYR A 101 -18.21 -21.98 -8.24
CA TYR A 101 -17.39 -21.16 -9.14
C TYR A 101 -18.22 -19.96 -9.54
N ILE A 102 -17.76 -18.76 -9.17
CA ILE A 102 -18.44 -17.50 -9.44
C ILE A 102 -17.69 -16.80 -10.58
N PRO A 103 -18.29 -16.67 -11.78
CA PRO A 103 -17.68 -15.92 -12.86
C PRO A 103 -17.70 -14.43 -12.51
N HIS A 104 -16.55 -13.79 -12.56
CA HIS A 104 -16.41 -12.37 -12.25
C HIS A 104 -15.31 -11.73 -13.10
N PHE A 105 -15.71 -10.77 -13.94
CA PHE A 105 -14.85 -10.09 -14.93
C PHE A 105 -13.89 -11.00 -15.72
N GLY A 106 -14.38 -12.15 -16.17
CA GLY A 106 -13.63 -13.09 -17.02
C GLY A 106 -12.72 -14.05 -16.25
N VAL A 107 -12.86 -14.14 -14.93
CA VAL A 107 -12.20 -15.14 -14.09
C VAL A 107 -13.26 -15.93 -13.32
N ASP A 108 -13.13 -17.26 -13.29
CA ASP A 108 -13.95 -18.10 -12.43
C ASP A 108 -13.30 -18.22 -11.05
N VAL A 109 -13.91 -17.58 -10.05
CA VAL A 109 -13.40 -17.62 -8.68
C VAL A 109 -13.96 -18.85 -7.97
N CYS A 110 -13.08 -19.72 -7.49
CA CYS A 110 -13.45 -20.84 -6.61
C CYS A 110 -13.78 -20.26 -5.23
N PHE A 111 -15.06 -19.97 -5.00
CA PHE A 111 -15.53 -19.28 -3.80
C PHE A 111 -15.99 -20.29 -2.75
N LEU A 112 -15.31 -20.28 -1.61
CA LEU A 112 -15.52 -21.22 -0.51
C LEU A 112 -15.83 -20.41 0.76
N PRO A 113 -17.09 -19.95 0.91
CA PRO A 113 -17.52 -19.17 2.07
C PRO A 113 -17.36 -19.99 3.35
N GLU A 114 -17.26 -19.32 4.50
CA GLU A 114 -17.02 -19.89 5.84
C GLU A 114 -15.61 -20.49 6.05
N ARG A 115 -14.92 -20.91 4.98
CA ARG A 115 -13.64 -21.64 5.05
C ARG A 115 -12.42 -20.88 4.55
N PHE A 116 -12.54 -20.04 3.53
CA PHE A 116 -11.40 -19.31 2.98
C PHE A 116 -11.78 -17.89 2.62
N HIS A 117 -12.97 -17.75 2.03
CA HIS A 117 -13.49 -16.47 1.56
C HIS A 117 -14.44 -15.86 2.58
N TYR A 118 -14.36 -14.54 2.72
CA TYR A 118 -15.36 -13.72 3.37
C TYR A 118 -16.56 -13.49 2.44
N THR A 119 -17.75 -13.59 3.01
CA THR A 119 -19.01 -13.15 2.41
C THR A 119 -19.21 -11.65 2.60
N THR A 120 -20.14 -11.06 1.84
CA THR A 120 -20.55 -9.65 2.03
C THR A 120 -20.98 -9.35 3.45
N MET A 121 -21.72 -10.27 4.10
CA MET A 121 -22.18 -10.10 5.48
C MET A 121 -21.05 -10.11 6.50
N GLU A 122 -19.97 -10.87 6.25
CA GLU A 122 -18.79 -10.90 7.11
C GLU A 122 -17.90 -9.67 6.92
N LEU A 123 -17.88 -9.07 5.73
CA LEU A 123 -17.13 -7.86 5.44
C LEU A 123 -17.83 -6.57 5.89
N GLU A 124 -19.17 -6.53 5.84
CA GLU A 124 -19.98 -5.34 6.15
C GLU A 124 -19.68 -4.69 7.53
N PRO A 125 -19.38 -5.45 8.61
CA PRO A 125 -19.01 -4.84 9.89
C PRO A 125 -17.70 -4.03 9.82
N TYR A 126 -16.72 -4.47 9.02
CA TYR A 126 -15.45 -3.75 8.86
C TYR A 126 -15.63 -2.40 8.14
N ARG A 127 -16.66 -2.27 7.30
CA ARG A 127 -17.03 -0.99 6.65
C ARG A 127 -17.42 0.11 7.65
N LYS A 128 -17.78 -0.28 8.86
CA LYS A 128 -18.22 0.65 9.92
C LYS A 128 -17.05 1.12 10.79
N ILE A 129 -15.90 0.46 10.70
CA ILE A 129 -14.74 0.70 11.57
C ILE A 129 -13.70 1.52 10.83
N GLY A 130 -13.37 2.70 11.34
CA GLY A 130 -12.25 3.52 10.88
C GLY A 130 -10.93 3.12 11.51
N ASP A 131 -10.32 4.04 12.25
CA ASP A 131 -9.11 3.82 13.03
C ASP A 131 -9.31 4.45 14.42
N PRO A 132 -9.99 3.74 15.34
CA PRO A 132 -10.40 4.31 16.61
C PRO A 132 -9.24 4.87 17.44
N GLU A 133 -8.07 4.22 17.40
CA GLU A 133 -6.88 4.65 18.14
C GLU A 133 -6.39 6.03 17.64
N MET A 134 -6.20 6.19 16.33
CA MET A 134 -5.77 7.47 15.77
C MET A 134 -6.86 8.54 15.85
N ASP A 135 -8.14 8.14 15.73
CA ASP A 135 -9.27 9.05 15.86
C ASP A 135 -9.34 9.67 17.27
N VAL A 136 -9.06 8.88 18.33
CA VAL A 136 -8.92 9.37 19.72
C VAL A 136 -7.76 10.35 19.87
N VAL A 137 -6.59 10.04 19.30
CA VAL A 137 -5.43 10.95 19.30
C VAL A 137 -5.78 12.31 18.68
N LEU A 138 -6.44 12.30 17.50
CA LEU A 138 -6.85 13.54 16.85
C LEU A 138 -7.96 14.29 17.61
N GLN A 139 -8.87 13.57 18.27
CA GLN A 139 -9.88 14.16 19.13
C GLN A 139 -9.24 14.90 20.31
N TYR A 140 -8.33 14.25 21.03
CA TYR A 140 -7.57 14.85 22.13
C TYR A 140 -6.83 16.11 21.70
N LEU A 141 -6.11 16.06 20.58
CA LEU A 141 -5.37 17.21 20.04
C LEU A 141 -6.29 18.39 19.69
N SER A 142 -7.51 18.11 19.21
CA SER A 142 -8.47 19.16 18.87
C SER A 142 -9.12 19.83 20.07
N MET A 143 -9.33 19.09 21.18
CA MET A 143 -9.87 19.63 22.42
C MET A 143 -8.86 20.53 23.12
N ASN A 144 -7.57 20.18 23.05
CA ASN A 144 -6.51 20.91 23.76
C ASN A 144 -5.86 22.04 22.96
N LYS A 145 -6.27 22.25 21.70
CA LYS A 145 -5.68 23.24 20.77
C LYS A 145 -5.57 24.68 21.32
N ASN A 146 -6.40 25.04 22.30
CA ASN A 146 -6.48 26.39 22.87
C ASN A 146 -5.95 26.51 24.32
N ASN A 147 -5.43 25.44 24.93
CA ASN A 147 -4.87 25.51 26.27
C ASN A 147 -3.42 26.04 26.23
N THR A 148 -3.27 27.35 26.04
CA THR A 148 -2.03 28.07 26.37
C THR A 148 -2.03 28.40 27.85
N ASN A 149 -1.09 27.87 28.62
CA ASN A 149 -0.82 28.40 29.97
C ASN A 149 -0.10 29.74 29.80
N ASP A 150 -0.66 30.81 30.36
CA ASP A 150 -0.17 32.20 30.29
C ASP A 150 1.27 32.44 30.83
N ASN A 151 1.98 31.40 31.29
CA ASN A 151 3.26 31.55 31.98
C ASN A 151 4.45 30.79 31.39
N ASN A 152 4.36 30.14 30.21
CA ASN A 152 5.53 29.61 29.49
C ASN A 152 5.19 29.48 27.99
N ASP A 153 6.17 29.69 27.11
CA ASP A 153 6.09 29.58 25.63
C ASP A 153 5.75 28.15 25.10
N GLU A 154 4.94 27.35 25.80
CA GLU A 154 4.56 25.99 25.43
C GLU A 154 3.19 25.92 24.76
N VAL A 155 3.20 25.67 23.44
CA VAL A 155 2.00 25.31 22.68
C VAL A 155 1.59 23.88 23.03
N CYS A 156 0.58 23.73 23.89
CA CYS A 156 -0.06 22.44 24.18
C CYS A 156 -1.08 22.10 23.08
N GLY A 157 -0.63 21.88 21.84
CA GLY A 157 -1.56 21.61 20.75
C GLY A 157 -0.91 21.28 19.41
N CYS A 158 -1.63 20.51 18.59
CA CYS A 158 -1.30 20.21 17.20
C CYS A 158 -2.52 20.59 16.36
N GLY A 159 -2.38 21.59 15.50
CA GLY A 159 -3.39 22.00 14.53
C GLY A 159 -3.57 20.98 13.41
N ALA A 160 -4.57 21.21 12.55
CA ALA A 160 -4.87 20.35 11.39
C ALA A 160 -3.66 20.17 10.44
N PHE A 161 -2.74 21.14 10.45
CA PHE A 161 -1.56 21.21 9.60
C PHE A 161 -0.25 20.92 10.34
N ASP A 162 -0.29 20.46 11.57
CA ASP A 162 0.93 20.12 12.29
C ASP A 162 1.28 18.63 12.09
N ASP A 163 2.59 18.34 12.13
CA ASP A 163 3.12 16.97 12.09
C ASP A 163 2.88 16.29 13.45
N VAL A 164 1.77 15.54 13.52
CA VAL A 164 1.31 14.83 14.71
C VAL A 164 2.37 13.83 15.18
N ILE A 165 3.07 13.15 14.27
CA ILE A 165 4.07 12.13 14.63
C ILE A 165 5.31 12.80 15.23
N ALA A 166 5.77 13.91 14.64
CA ALA A 166 6.88 14.68 15.22
C ALA A 166 6.50 15.28 16.59
N TYR A 167 5.26 15.74 16.75
CA TYR A 167 4.76 16.20 18.05
C TYR A 167 4.71 15.05 19.08
N ALA A 168 4.15 13.90 18.70
CA ALA A 168 4.04 12.73 19.55
C ALA A 168 5.40 12.21 20.01
N SER A 169 6.38 12.15 19.09
CA SER A 169 7.77 11.83 19.40
C SER A 169 8.36 12.78 20.46
N ARG A 170 8.15 14.09 20.32
CA ARG A 170 8.63 15.08 21.32
C ARG A 170 7.96 14.89 22.68
N GLN A 171 6.66 14.61 22.71
CA GLN A 171 5.94 14.40 23.97
C GLN A 171 6.44 13.15 24.69
N TYR A 172 6.61 12.04 23.97
CA TYR A 172 7.17 10.80 24.49
C TYR A 172 8.58 11.00 25.09
N HIS A 173 9.48 11.72 24.41
CA HIS A 173 10.83 11.97 24.93
C HIS A 173 10.88 12.98 26.09
N LYS A 174 9.92 13.90 26.18
CA LYS A 174 9.82 14.86 27.30
C LYS A 174 9.33 14.19 28.58
N ASN A 175 8.38 13.26 28.48
CA ASN A 175 7.80 12.58 29.64
C ASN A 175 7.31 11.17 29.26
N SER A 176 8.20 10.17 29.39
CA SER A 176 7.93 8.75 29.05
C SER A 176 6.82 8.11 29.90
N GLU A 177 6.44 8.75 31.01
CA GLU A 177 5.36 8.36 31.93
C GLU A 177 4.07 9.19 31.76
N ALA A 178 4.01 10.14 30.82
CA ALA A 178 2.81 10.98 30.64
C ALA A 178 1.60 10.17 30.15
N ASP A 179 0.49 10.29 30.88
CA ASP A 179 -0.82 9.69 30.59
C ASP A 179 -1.58 10.36 29.41
N CYS A 180 -0.84 10.97 28.48
CA CYS A 180 -1.41 11.66 27.32
C CYS A 180 -1.58 10.67 26.17
N PRO A 181 -2.78 10.58 25.53
CA PRO A 181 -3.03 9.64 24.42
C PRO A 181 -2.03 9.73 23.27
N VAL A 182 -1.49 10.93 23.02
CA VAL A 182 -0.52 11.18 21.96
C VAL A 182 0.84 10.53 22.26
N ALA A 183 1.31 10.62 23.50
CA ALA A 183 2.56 10.01 23.94
C ALA A 183 2.42 8.49 24.04
N GLN A 184 1.27 8.00 24.50
CA GLN A 184 0.94 6.57 24.58
C GLN A 184 0.89 5.92 23.19
N PHE A 185 0.26 6.57 22.22
CA PHE A 185 0.27 6.13 20.82
C PHE A 185 1.71 5.95 20.32
N TYR A 186 2.55 6.98 20.46
CA TYR A 186 3.94 6.89 19.97
C TYR A 186 4.73 5.82 20.73
N LYS A 187 4.55 5.72 22.05
CA LYS A 187 5.19 4.70 22.90
C LYS A 187 4.83 3.30 22.45
N HIS A 188 3.55 3.02 22.17
CA HIS A 188 3.10 1.71 21.71
C HIS A 188 3.85 1.30 20.43
N TYR A 189 3.84 2.15 19.40
CA TYR A 189 4.51 1.83 18.13
C TYR A 189 6.05 1.84 18.21
N TYR A 190 6.63 2.58 19.16
CA TYR A 190 8.07 2.71 19.32
C TYR A 190 8.68 1.55 20.14
N GLU A 191 8.01 1.15 21.22
CA GLU A 191 8.50 0.13 22.17
C GLU A 191 7.90 -1.26 21.93
N GLN A 192 6.67 -1.35 21.41
CA GLN A 192 5.90 -2.61 21.34
C GLN A 192 5.74 -3.08 19.89
N THR A 193 6.85 -3.50 19.28
CA THR A 193 6.79 -4.16 17.97
C THR A 193 6.12 -5.53 18.09
N PRO A 194 5.18 -5.91 17.20
CA PRO A 194 4.51 -7.20 17.27
C PRO A 194 5.49 -8.39 17.23
N SER A 195 5.17 -9.44 17.98
CA SER A 195 6.06 -10.60 18.16
C SER A 195 6.36 -11.39 16.88
N TRP A 196 5.48 -11.30 15.87
CA TRP A 196 5.66 -11.94 14.57
C TRP A 196 6.54 -11.15 13.59
N VAL A 197 7.03 -9.97 13.98
CA VAL A 197 7.90 -9.15 13.12
C VAL A 197 9.34 -9.67 13.15
N ASP A 198 9.78 -10.20 12.00
CA ASP A 198 11.18 -10.52 11.75
C ASP A 198 11.78 -9.51 10.75
N TYR A 199 12.68 -8.64 11.22
CA TYR A 199 13.32 -7.62 10.39
C TYR A 199 14.20 -8.18 9.26
N GLU A 200 14.73 -9.41 9.40
CA GLU A 200 15.44 -10.08 8.31
C GLU A 200 14.45 -10.50 7.22
N GLN A 201 13.29 -11.02 7.61
CA GLN A 201 12.20 -11.29 6.68
C GLN A 201 11.69 -10.03 5.98
N LEU A 202 11.51 -8.93 6.73
CA LEU A 202 11.13 -7.65 6.13
C LEU A 202 12.18 -7.19 5.10
N GLN A 203 13.47 -7.33 5.40
CA GLN A 203 14.54 -6.99 4.46
C GLN A 203 14.49 -7.85 3.20
N ARG A 204 14.23 -9.16 3.31
CA ARG A 204 14.03 -10.02 2.13
C ARG A 204 12.80 -9.61 1.32
N GLY A 205 11.72 -9.18 1.97
CA GLY A 205 10.55 -8.59 1.30
C GLY A 205 10.90 -7.31 0.53
N ILE A 206 11.72 -6.43 1.11
CA ILE A 206 12.23 -5.22 0.43
C ILE A 206 13.07 -5.63 -0.79
N ASP A 207 13.93 -6.63 -0.63
CA ASP A 207 14.79 -7.13 -1.70
C ASP A 207 13.97 -7.76 -2.85
N VAL A 208 12.82 -8.40 -2.56
CA VAL A 208 11.86 -8.85 -3.58
C VAL A 208 11.30 -7.65 -4.34
N PHE A 209 10.79 -6.62 -3.65
CA PHE A 209 10.28 -5.41 -4.31
C PHE A 209 11.34 -4.77 -5.21
N LEU A 210 12.55 -4.57 -4.69
CA LEU A 210 13.66 -3.97 -5.43
C LEU A 210 14.12 -4.85 -6.60
N ALA A 211 14.19 -6.17 -6.45
CA ALA A 211 14.57 -7.07 -7.54
C ALA A 211 13.58 -7.01 -8.71
N TYR A 212 12.29 -6.84 -8.44
CA TYR A 212 11.21 -6.85 -9.43
C TYR A 212 10.61 -5.47 -9.71
N LEU A 213 11.25 -4.38 -9.26
CA LEU A 213 10.74 -3.00 -9.30
C LEU A 213 10.07 -2.58 -10.62
N PRO A 214 10.61 -2.86 -11.83
CA PRO A 214 9.99 -2.44 -13.08
C PRO A 214 8.61 -3.09 -13.29
N VAL A 215 8.48 -4.37 -12.93
CA VAL A 215 7.22 -5.10 -13.05
C VAL A 215 6.29 -4.79 -11.88
N ALA A 216 6.82 -4.68 -10.67
CA ALA A 216 6.06 -4.25 -9.50
C ALA A 216 5.45 -2.86 -9.73
N GLY A 217 6.21 -1.90 -10.27
CA GLY A 217 5.71 -0.57 -10.63
C GLY A 217 4.63 -0.61 -11.71
N CYS A 218 4.77 -1.48 -12.72
CA CYS A 218 3.72 -1.70 -13.72
C CYS A 218 2.45 -2.29 -13.08
N ALA A 219 2.58 -3.28 -12.21
CA ALA A 219 1.46 -3.89 -11.49
C ALA A 219 0.77 -2.88 -10.56
N LEU A 220 1.54 -2.07 -9.82
CA LEU A 220 1.02 -1.02 -8.96
C LEU A 220 0.21 0.02 -9.75
N PHE A 221 0.71 0.47 -10.90
CA PHE A 221 0.01 1.48 -11.69
C PHE A 221 -1.20 0.90 -12.45
N TYR A 222 -1.01 -0.14 -13.26
CA TYR A 222 -2.02 -0.59 -14.21
C TYR A 222 -3.01 -1.61 -13.62
N ARG A 223 -2.59 -2.44 -12.66
CA ARG A 223 -3.49 -3.42 -12.04
C ARG A 223 -4.06 -2.90 -10.73
N SER A 224 -3.21 -2.37 -9.87
CA SER A 224 -3.59 -2.03 -8.49
C SER A 224 -4.32 -0.69 -8.43
N LEU A 225 -3.72 0.38 -8.96
CA LEU A 225 -4.30 1.72 -8.93
C LEU A 225 -5.49 1.85 -9.90
N VAL A 226 -5.30 1.53 -11.19
CA VAL A 226 -6.41 1.60 -12.16
C VAL A 226 -7.52 0.60 -11.83
N GLY A 227 -7.16 -0.66 -11.52
CA GLY A 227 -8.13 -1.68 -11.13
C GLY A 227 -8.84 -1.36 -9.82
N GLY A 228 -8.15 -0.81 -8.82
CA GLY A 228 -8.74 -0.41 -7.54
C GLY A 228 -9.79 0.71 -7.68
N PHE A 229 -9.69 1.56 -8.70
CA PHE A 229 -10.72 2.58 -8.99
C PHE A 229 -12.02 2.00 -9.55
N SER A 230 -12.09 0.69 -9.76
CA SER A 230 -13.33 -0.03 -9.98
C SER A 230 -14.18 -0.17 -8.71
N ILE A 231 -13.65 0.16 -7.53
CA ILE A 231 -14.36 0.15 -6.24
C ILE A 231 -15.00 1.53 -6.03
N PRO A 232 -16.33 1.69 -6.15
CA PRO A 232 -16.99 2.99 -6.07
C PRO A 232 -16.76 3.75 -4.77
N GLN A 233 -16.69 3.03 -3.65
CA GLN A 233 -16.53 3.59 -2.31
C GLN A 233 -15.19 4.31 -2.17
N ILE A 234 -14.11 3.70 -2.67
CA ILE A 234 -12.78 4.32 -2.73
C ILE A 234 -12.80 5.57 -3.62
N VAL A 235 -13.46 5.48 -4.79
CA VAL A 235 -13.61 6.63 -5.70
C VAL A 235 -14.37 7.77 -5.04
N GLU A 236 -15.38 7.46 -4.22
CA GLU A 236 -16.15 8.47 -3.50
C GLU A 236 -15.31 9.19 -2.44
N VAL A 237 -14.44 8.49 -1.71
CA VAL A 237 -13.46 9.14 -0.80
C VAL A 237 -12.57 10.12 -1.57
N LEU A 238 -12.05 9.71 -2.73
CA LEU A 238 -11.20 10.54 -3.58
C LEU A 238 -11.95 11.76 -4.11
N ARG A 239 -13.19 11.58 -4.55
CA ARG A 239 -14.05 12.67 -5.03
C ARG A 239 -14.39 13.66 -3.91
N ALA A 240 -14.79 13.15 -2.75
CA ALA A 240 -15.21 13.98 -1.62
C ALA A 240 -14.02 14.74 -0.99
N SER A 241 -12.82 14.16 -1.03
CA SER A 241 -11.56 14.80 -0.60
C SER A 241 -10.89 15.64 -1.70
N ARG A 242 -11.35 15.56 -2.95
CA ARG A 242 -10.68 16.06 -4.18
C ARG A 242 -9.22 15.58 -4.29
N TYR A 243 -8.94 14.37 -3.81
CA TYR A 243 -7.65 13.74 -3.98
C TYR A 243 -7.60 13.01 -5.32
N LEU A 244 -6.57 13.25 -6.15
CA LEU A 244 -6.39 12.64 -7.49
C LEU A 244 -7.47 12.93 -8.54
N VAL A 245 -8.44 13.80 -8.22
CA VAL A 245 -9.64 14.02 -9.02
C VAL A 245 -9.62 15.40 -9.71
N PRO A 246 -10.06 15.52 -10.97
CA PRO A 246 -10.16 16.81 -11.67
C PRO A 246 -11.11 17.80 -10.98
N SER A 247 -10.85 19.10 -11.11
CA SER A 247 -11.64 20.13 -10.42
C SER A 247 -13.12 20.14 -10.81
N HIS A 248 -13.44 19.80 -12.07
CA HIS A 248 -14.80 19.75 -12.60
C HIS A 248 -15.60 18.54 -12.10
N PHE A 249 -14.91 17.45 -11.78
CA PHE A 249 -15.52 16.21 -11.29
C PHE A 249 -16.09 16.36 -9.86
N ALA A 250 -15.68 17.41 -9.16
CA ALA A 250 -16.16 17.74 -7.83
C ALA A 250 -17.27 18.81 -7.81
N SER A 251 -17.77 19.26 -8.97
CA SER A 251 -18.84 20.25 -9.11
C SER A 251 -19.94 19.71 -10.04
N SER A 252 -21.13 19.45 -9.51
CA SER A 252 -22.26 18.83 -10.23
C SER A 252 -23.06 19.82 -11.10
N THR A 253 -22.44 20.83 -11.73
CA THR A 253 -23.17 21.87 -12.47
C THR A 253 -22.73 21.94 -13.94
N SER A 254 -23.68 21.76 -14.86
CA SER A 254 -23.47 21.80 -16.31
C SER A 254 -23.01 23.20 -16.76
N MET A 255 -22.02 23.28 -17.65
CA MET A 255 -21.42 24.55 -18.08
C MET A 255 -21.16 24.61 -19.59
N GLY A 256 -21.48 25.76 -20.19
CA GLY A 256 -21.48 26.06 -21.63
C GLY A 256 -20.19 26.67 -22.22
N HIS A 257 -20.33 27.15 -23.47
CA HIS A 257 -19.29 27.29 -24.51
C HIS A 257 -18.14 28.32 -24.32
N GLU A 258 -18.20 29.26 -23.36
CA GLU A 258 -17.14 30.29 -23.18
C GLU A 258 -15.87 29.78 -22.46
N MET A 259 -15.87 28.54 -21.95
CA MET A 259 -14.83 28.01 -21.07
C MET A 259 -13.64 27.28 -21.75
N ALA A 260 -13.57 27.19 -23.08
CA ALA A 260 -12.60 26.29 -23.74
C ALA A 260 -11.11 26.58 -23.43
N PHE A 261 -10.69 27.84 -23.28
CA PHE A 261 -9.30 28.19 -22.97
C PHE A 261 -8.97 28.14 -21.46
N GLN A 262 -9.91 28.54 -20.60
CA GLN A 262 -9.80 28.34 -19.14
C GLN A 262 -9.78 26.84 -18.78
N SER A 263 -10.51 26.02 -19.56
CA SER A 263 -10.54 24.56 -19.47
C SER A 263 -9.16 23.92 -19.72
N VAL A 264 -8.37 24.39 -20.71
CA VAL A 264 -7.03 23.80 -20.97
C VAL A 264 -6.06 24.05 -19.81
N LYS A 265 -6.01 25.28 -19.27
CA LYS A 265 -5.16 25.60 -18.12
C LYS A 265 -5.60 24.86 -16.85
N ALA A 266 -6.91 24.75 -16.62
CA ALA A 266 -7.46 23.97 -15.53
C ALA A 266 -7.10 22.48 -15.66
N MET A 267 -7.26 21.91 -16.86
CA MET A 267 -6.90 20.52 -17.14
C MET A 267 -5.39 20.24 -16.96
N GLN A 268 -4.52 21.17 -17.37
CA GLN A 268 -3.08 21.06 -17.11
C GLN A 268 -2.76 21.10 -15.62
N ARG A 269 -3.45 21.96 -14.86
CA ARG A 269 -3.32 22.04 -13.40
C ARG A 269 -3.75 20.74 -12.73
N ASP A 270 -4.92 20.22 -13.10
CA ASP A 270 -5.46 18.97 -12.56
C ASP A 270 -4.52 17.80 -12.81
N ARG A 271 -3.98 17.68 -14.03
CA ARG A 271 -2.96 16.68 -14.37
C ARG A 271 -1.71 16.81 -13.50
N LYS A 272 -1.19 18.03 -13.34
CA LYS A 272 0.01 18.28 -12.51
C LYS A 272 -0.24 17.87 -11.05
N LEU A 273 -1.39 18.23 -10.50
CA LEU A 273 -1.76 17.89 -9.13
C LEU A 273 -1.89 16.37 -8.95
N ALA A 274 -2.57 15.70 -9.88
CA ALA A 274 -2.68 14.25 -9.85
C ALA A 274 -1.30 13.57 -9.95
N GLU A 275 -0.39 14.04 -10.81
CA GLU A 275 0.99 13.56 -10.86
C GLU A 275 1.73 13.75 -9.54
N GLU A 276 1.63 14.93 -8.93
CA GLU A 276 2.26 15.20 -7.62
C GLU A 276 1.77 14.23 -6.54
N ARG A 277 0.48 13.88 -6.55
CA ARG A 277 -0.09 12.88 -5.61
C ARG A 277 0.39 11.47 -5.86
N LEU A 278 0.51 11.07 -7.11
CA LEU A 278 1.10 9.78 -7.44
C LEU A 278 2.56 9.72 -6.99
N PHE A 279 3.30 10.82 -7.13
CA PHE A 279 4.66 10.89 -6.61
C PHE A 279 4.72 10.94 -5.08
N ASP A 280 3.71 11.44 -4.37
CA ASP A 280 3.63 11.33 -2.90
C ASP A 280 3.52 9.85 -2.47
N THR A 281 2.74 9.02 -3.17
CA THR A 281 2.71 7.56 -2.94
C THR A 281 4.06 6.91 -3.27
N GLY A 282 4.69 7.29 -4.39
CA GLY A 282 6.05 6.84 -4.71
C GLY A 282 7.06 7.24 -3.63
N GLY A 283 6.94 8.46 -3.09
CA GLY A 283 7.77 8.97 -2.00
C GLY A 283 7.63 8.12 -0.74
N PHE A 284 6.39 7.74 -0.37
CA PHE A 284 6.14 6.81 0.72
C PHE A 284 6.84 5.46 0.51
N LEU A 285 6.68 4.83 -0.67
CA LEU A 285 7.36 3.56 -0.98
C LEU A 285 8.89 3.71 -0.90
N ALA A 286 9.43 4.81 -1.39
CA ALA A 286 10.86 5.09 -1.34
C ALA A 286 11.35 5.29 0.10
N CYS A 287 10.60 5.95 0.98
CA CYS A 287 10.92 6.02 2.41
C CYS A 287 11.01 4.62 3.04
N CYS A 288 10.11 3.72 2.65
CA CYS A 288 10.06 2.35 3.16
C CYS A 288 11.18 1.47 2.61
N PHE A 289 11.50 1.59 1.32
CA PHE A 289 12.31 0.58 0.60
C PHE A 289 13.69 1.07 0.15
N ALA A 290 13.96 2.37 0.18
CA ALA A 290 15.28 2.89 -0.18
C ALA A 290 16.34 2.43 0.84
N PRO A 291 17.48 1.89 0.37
CA PRO A 291 18.58 1.50 1.25
C PRO A 291 19.09 2.69 2.08
N GLN A 292 19.22 2.48 3.39
CA GLN A 292 19.75 3.47 4.32
C GLN A 292 21.29 3.47 4.33
N GLU A 293 21.91 4.64 4.45
CA GLU A 293 23.35 4.74 4.68
C GLU A 293 23.66 4.51 6.16
N SER A 294 24.71 3.75 6.45
CA SER A 294 25.30 3.70 7.78
C SER A 294 26.14 4.96 8.00
N THR A 295 25.83 5.74 9.02
CA THR A 295 26.58 6.96 9.35
C THR A 295 27.95 6.70 9.98
N ASP A 296 28.28 5.45 10.31
CA ASP A 296 29.60 5.00 10.76
C ASP A 296 29.88 3.58 10.22
N THR A 297 31.09 3.05 10.41
CA THR A 297 31.69 1.81 9.83
C THR A 297 30.93 0.47 10.02
N VAL A 298 29.65 0.47 10.37
CA VAL A 298 28.79 -0.70 10.60
C VAL A 298 27.66 -0.70 9.58
N HIS A 299 27.47 -1.78 8.81
CA HIS A 299 26.35 -1.91 7.88
C HIS A 299 25.00 -1.61 8.56
N ALA A 300 24.12 -0.87 7.89
CA ALA A 300 22.78 -0.58 8.41
C ALA A 300 22.06 -1.90 8.74
N PRO A 301 21.33 -1.98 9.86
CA PRO A 301 20.63 -3.20 10.24
C PRO A 301 19.55 -3.56 9.18
N PRO A 302 19.16 -4.85 9.08
CA PRO A 302 18.08 -5.28 8.21
C PRO A 302 16.81 -4.44 8.44
N ALA A 303 16.20 -4.02 7.33
CA ALA A 303 15.01 -3.18 7.29
C ALA A 303 15.12 -1.90 8.15
N ALA A 304 16.32 -1.28 8.19
CA ALA A 304 16.59 -0.06 8.97
C ALA A 304 15.55 1.06 8.77
N SER A 305 15.04 1.23 7.55
CA SER A 305 13.99 2.21 7.23
C SER A 305 12.67 1.97 7.97
N LEU A 306 12.37 0.71 8.31
CA LEU A 306 11.11 0.26 8.91
C LEU A 306 11.22 -0.01 10.41
N ARG A 307 12.42 0.06 10.99
CA ARG A 307 12.59 0.00 12.45
C ARG A 307 11.99 1.25 13.11
N PRO A 308 11.56 1.19 14.39
CA PRO A 308 11.08 2.36 15.12
C PRO A 308 12.02 3.57 14.99
N GLY A 309 11.44 4.72 14.62
CA GLY A 309 12.18 5.96 14.32
C GLY A 309 12.86 6.02 12.94
N GLY A 310 12.79 4.94 12.14
CA GLY A 310 13.25 4.93 10.76
C GLY A 310 12.34 5.74 9.82
N PRO A 311 12.86 6.23 8.68
CA PRO A 311 12.10 7.11 7.78
C PRO A 311 10.83 6.48 7.20
N GLY A 312 10.86 5.18 6.86
CA GLY A 312 9.71 4.43 6.37
C GLY A 312 8.67 4.18 7.47
N TRP A 313 9.13 3.85 8.67
CA TRP A 313 8.28 3.69 9.86
C TRP A 313 7.53 5.00 10.17
N GLU A 314 8.23 6.14 10.23
CA GLU A 314 7.56 7.41 10.48
C GLU A 314 6.64 7.83 9.32
N ALA A 315 7.03 7.55 8.07
CA ALA A 315 6.20 7.85 6.92
C ALA A 315 4.87 7.08 6.96
N ALA A 316 4.89 5.80 7.34
CA ALA A 316 3.69 4.99 7.51
C ALA A 316 2.74 5.58 8.56
N LEU A 317 3.27 5.95 9.74
CA LEU A 317 2.46 6.60 10.78
C LEU A 317 1.91 7.96 10.34
N ARG A 318 2.67 8.74 9.57
CA ARG A 318 2.19 10.01 9.01
C ARG A 318 1.06 9.80 7.99
N VAL A 319 1.10 8.73 7.19
CA VAL A 319 -0.01 8.33 6.32
C VAL A 319 -1.23 7.91 7.13
N ARG A 320 -1.05 7.16 8.23
CA ARG A 320 -2.14 6.80 9.15
C ARG A 320 -2.83 8.04 9.73
N VAL A 321 -2.06 9.03 10.18
CA VAL A 321 -2.57 10.34 10.60
C VAL A 321 -3.33 11.04 9.47
N LEU A 322 -2.80 11.01 8.24
CA LEU A 322 -3.45 11.59 7.06
C LEU A 322 -4.84 10.97 6.84
N HIS A 323 -4.95 9.64 6.87
CA HIS A 323 -6.22 8.93 6.73
C HIS A 323 -7.24 9.34 7.79
N ALA A 324 -6.85 9.38 9.07
CA ALA A 324 -7.74 9.82 10.14
C ALA A 324 -8.18 11.29 9.98
N LYS A 325 -7.29 12.17 9.50
CA LYS A 325 -7.64 13.55 9.14
C LYS A 325 -8.66 13.62 7.98
N VAL A 326 -8.56 12.76 6.96
CA VAL A 326 -9.60 12.65 5.90
C VAL A 326 -10.92 12.26 6.51
N ARG A 327 -10.92 11.17 7.27
CA ARG A 327 -12.13 10.58 7.83
C ARG A 327 -12.91 11.60 8.63
N ARG A 328 -12.23 12.28 9.56
CA ARG A 328 -12.80 13.37 10.35
C ARG A 328 -13.32 14.52 9.50
N LEU A 329 -12.60 14.91 8.44
CA LEU A 329 -13.04 15.98 7.54
C LEU A 329 -14.34 15.59 6.81
N LEU A 330 -14.41 14.37 6.27
CA LEU A 330 -15.58 13.91 5.51
C LEU A 330 -16.81 13.71 6.40
N GLN A 331 -16.60 13.31 7.66
CA GLN A 331 -17.66 13.15 8.66
C GLN A 331 -18.06 14.47 9.35
N SER A 332 -17.32 15.56 9.14
CA SER A 332 -17.66 16.86 9.73
C SER A 332 -18.98 17.40 9.15
N LYS A 333 -19.91 17.75 10.03
CA LYS A 333 -21.19 18.37 9.67
C LYS A 333 -20.99 19.82 9.28
N LYS A 334 -21.62 20.26 8.20
CA LYS A 334 -21.70 21.68 7.82
C LYS A 334 -23.06 22.25 8.21
N THR A 335 -23.07 23.30 9.00
CA THR A 335 -24.28 24.11 9.24
C THR A 335 -24.45 25.08 8.08
N GLY A 336 -25.47 24.89 7.25
CA GLY A 336 -25.82 25.84 6.19
C GLY A 336 -26.40 27.13 6.75
N SER A 337 -26.48 28.16 5.90
CA SER A 337 -27.04 29.49 6.20
C SER A 337 -28.47 29.45 6.79
N ASN A 338 -29.16 28.33 6.54
CA ASN A 338 -30.55 28.09 6.93
C ASN A 338 -30.66 27.27 8.23
N GLY A 339 -29.55 27.04 8.94
CA GLY A 339 -29.48 26.20 10.14
C GLY A 339 -29.48 24.68 9.87
N GLN A 340 -29.65 24.25 8.62
CA GLN A 340 -29.65 22.84 8.24
C GLN A 340 -28.23 22.27 8.27
N SER A 341 -27.99 21.26 9.10
CA SER A 341 -26.72 20.53 9.15
C SER A 341 -26.71 19.42 8.11
N THR A 342 -25.93 19.55 7.03
CA THR A 342 -25.74 18.49 6.03
C THR A 342 -24.33 17.89 6.11
N SER A 343 -24.23 16.56 6.08
CA SER A 343 -22.96 15.85 5.92
C SER A 343 -22.62 15.78 4.43
N ARG A 344 -21.34 15.97 4.07
CA ARG A 344 -20.87 15.72 2.69
C ARG A 344 -20.77 14.22 2.40
N TRP A 345 -20.73 13.41 3.44
CA TRP A 345 -20.54 11.97 3.36
C TRP A 345 -21.78 11.24 3.85
N ASP A 346 -22.29 10.34 3.01
CA ASP A 346 -23.37 9.42 3.37
C ASP A 346 -22.76 8.13 3.92
N ILE A 347 -22.86 7.96 5.24
CA ILE A 347 -22.30 6.80 5.97
C ILE A 347 -23.11 5.54 5.68
N ASP A 348 -24.43 5.65 5.48
CA ASP A 348 -25.30 4.49 5.28
C ASP A 348 -25.03 3.86 3.90
N ILE A 349 -24.72 4.68 2.90
CA ILE A 349 -24.36 4.21 1.55
C ILE A 349 -22.89 3.80 1.47
N ASN A 350 -21.98 4.67 1.93
CA ASN A 350 -20.54 4.51 1.65
C ASN A 350 -19.75 3.86 2.79
N GLY A 351 -20.36 3.63 3.96
CA GLY A 351 -19.67 3.20 5.17
C GLY A 351 -18.87 4.33 5.82
N THR A 352 -18.05 4.01 6.83
CA THR A 352 -17.09 4.96 7.40
C THR A 352 -15.99 5.25 6.35
N PRO A 353 -15.59 6.52 6.10
CA PRO A 353 -14.52 6.78 5.15
C PRO A 353 -13.19 6.16 5.58
N ILE A 354 -12.48 5.53 4.65
CA ILE A 354 -11.19 4.85 4.91
C ILE A 354 -11.36 3.87 6.08
N ASN A 355 -12.32 2.98 5.93
CA ASN A 355 -12.62 1.94 6.91
C ASN A 355 -11.65 0.76 6.81
N GLN A 356 -11.74 -0.20 7.73
CA GLN A 356 -10.88 -1.39 7.78
C GLN A 356 -10.97 -2.25 6.51
N GLU A 357 -12.15 -2.35 5.87
CA GLU A 357 -12.31 -3.06 4.59
C GLU A 357 -11.54 -2.34 3.46
N ASP A 358 -11.73 -1.04 3.31
CA ASP A 358 -11.05 -0.21 2.31
C ASP A 358 -9.51 -0.25 2.49
N MET A 359 -9.06 -0.16 3.75
CA MET A 359 -7.63 -0.22 4.08
C MET A 359 -7.04 -1.60 3.77
N ALA A 360 -7.75 -2.69 4.09
CA ALA A 360 -7.32 -4.04 3.79
C ALA A 360 -7.30 -4.32 2.27
N ALA A 361 -8.34 -3.88 1.53
CA ALA A 361 -8.39 -3.98 0.07
C ALA A 361 -7.23 -3.23 -0.58
N THR A 362 -6.94 -2.02 -0.10
CA THR A 362 -5.80 -1.23 -0.57
C THR A 362 -4.47 -1.90 -0.22
N LEU A 363 -4.32 -2.47 0.98
CA LEU A 363 -3.12 -3.19 1.38
C LEU A 363 -2.86 -4.42 0.49
N LEU A 364 -3.91 -5.15 0.12
CA LEU A 364 -3.85 -6.26 -0.83
C LEU A 364 -3.53 -5.79 -2.26
N ALA A 365 -3.94 -4.57 -2.62
CA ALA A 365 -3.56 -3.95 -3.88
C ALA A 365 -2.05 -3.66 -3.96
N PHE A 366 -1.39 -3.31 -2.85
CA PHE A 366 0.06 -3.12 -2.81
C PHE A 366 0.86 -4.42 -2.67
N SER A 367 0.23 -5.47 -2.13
CA SER A 367 0.87 -6.77 -1.87
C SER A 367 0.49 -7.82 -2.93
N VAL A 368 -0.64 -8.50 -2.77
CA VAL A 368 -1.08 -9.61 -3.63
C VAL A 368 -1.17 -9.20 -5.09
N ASN A 369 -1.72 -8.02 -5.42
CA ASN A 369 -1.81 -7.58 -6.82
C ASN A 369 -0.43 -7.36 -7.48
N VAL A 370 0.61 -7.04 -6.70
CA VAL A 370 1.99 -7.00 -7.20
C VAL A 370 2.49 -8.41 -7.52
N LEU A 371 2.24 -9.39 -6.64
CA LEU A 371 2.57 -10.79 -6.88
C LEU A 371 1.86 -11.33 -8.13
N VAL A 372 0.55 -11.04 -8.27
CA VAL A 372 -0.23 -11.38 -9.48
C VAL A 372 0.33 -10.70 -10.71
N GLY A 373 0.66 -9.40 -10.64
CA GLY A 373 1.25 -8.69 -11.77
C GLY A 373 2.59 -9.29 -12.22
N ILE A 374 3.43 -9.72 -11.28
CA ILE A 374 4.68 -10.43 -11.57
C ILE A 374 4.40 -11.76 -12.26
N GLU A 375 3.39 -12.51 -11.81
CA GLU A 375 2.97 -13.77 -12.43
C GLU A 375 2.45 -13.57 -13.86
N ILE A 376 1.56 -12.59 -14.10
CA ILE A 376 1.04 -12.29 -15.45
C ILE A 376 2.21 -12.01 -16.42
N ILE A 377 3.19 -11.24 -15.97
CA ILE A 377 4.32 -10.85 -16.81
C ILE A 377 5.32 -11.99 -17.01
N SER A 378 5.62 -12.78 -15.99
CA SER A 378 6.61 -13.86 -16.08
C SER A 378 6.04 -15.18 -16.59
N GLY A 379 4.72 -15.38 -16.50
CA GLY A 379 4.03 -16.64 -16.78
C GLY A 379 4.09 -17.67 -15.66
N GLN A 380 4.68 -17.33 -14.50
CA GLN A 380 4.80 -18.23 -13.34
C GLN A 380 4.85 -17.43 -12.02
N PRO A 381 4.32 -17.95 -10.91
CA PRO A 381 4.40 -17.25 -9.63
C PRO A 381 5.85 -17.16 -9.13
N LEU A 382 6.11 -16.18 -8.25
CA LEU A 382 7.31 -16.21 -7.42
C LEU A 382 7.32 -17.44 -6.53
N CYS A 383 8.50 -17.87 -6.07
CA CYS A 383 8.54 -18.99 -5.13
C CYS A 383 7.85 -18.62 -3.81
N GLU A 384 7.32 -19.63 -3.10
CA GLU A 384 6.52 -19.38 -1.89
C GLU A 384 7.28 -18.57 -0.82
N SER A 385 8.59 -18.79 -0.67
CA SER A 385 9.39 -18.03 0.31
C SER A 385 9.41 -16.53 0.00
N GLU A 386 9.53 -16.15 -1.27
CA GLU A 386 9.49 -14.74 -1.67
C GLU A 386 8.10 -14.14 -1.49
N GLN A 387 7.05 -14.91 -1.79
CA GLN A 387 5.68 -14.46 -1.55
C GLN A 387 5.45 -14.25 -0.05
N ARG A 388 5.87 -15.18 0.82
CA ARG A 388 5.77 -15.03 2.28
C ARG A 388 6.56 -13.84 2.81
N ASP A 389 7.81 -13.66 2.36
CA ASP A 389 8.63 -12.52 2.77
C ASP A 389 8.01 -11.17 2.33
N TYR A 390 7.44 -11.10 1.12
CA TYR A 390 6.76 -9.90 0.62
C TYR A 390 5.43 -9.64 1.34
N LEU A 391 4.65 -10.68 1.66
CA LEU A 391 3.41 -10.55 2.44
C LEU A 391 3.71 -10.12 3.88
N ALA A 392 4.74 -10.68 4.53
CA ALA A 392 5.17 -10.27 5.86
C ALA A 392 5.58 -8.79 5.91
N LEU A 393 6.28 -8.31 4.88
CA LEU A 393 6.58 -6.88 4.71
C LEU A 393 5.31 -6.02 4.71
N TRP A 394 4.32 -6.40 3.90
CA TRP A 394 3.08 -5.64 3.81
C TRP A 394 2.15 -5.81 5.01
N ARG A 395 2.21 -6.95 5.72
CA ARG A 395 1.54 -7.13 7.01
C ARG A 395 2.06 -6.13 8.05
N TYR A 396 3.37 -5.98 8.15
CA TYR A 396 3.98 -5.00 9.06
C TYR A 396 3.64 -3.56 8.68
N LEU A 397 3.72 -3.21 7.39
CA LEU A 397 3.29 -1.89 6.92
C LEU A 397 1.79 -1.64 7.17
N GLY A 398 0.94 -2.66 6.98
CA GLY A 398 -0.48 -2.61 7.28
C GLY A 398 -0.76 -2.28 8.74
N TRP A 399 -0.05 -2.94 9.67
CA TRP A 399 -0.14 -2.66 11.10
C TRP A 399 0.24 -1.20 11.42
N LEU A 400 1.33 -0.68 10.85
CA LEU A 400 1.73 0.73 11.00
C LEU A 400 0.70 1.70 10.40
N LEU A 401 0.00 1.29 9.34
CA LEU A 401 -1.05 2.06 8.67
C LEU A 401 -2.40 2.00 9.39
N GLY A 402 -2.54 1.17 10.43
CA GLY A 402 -3.76 1.03 11.23
C GLY A 402 -4.71 -0.07 10.76
N VAL A 403 -4.26 -1.03 9.95
CA VAL A 403 -5.03 -2.23 9.62
C VAL A 403 -4.99 -3.20 10.81
N ASP A 404 -6.16 -3.67 11.24
CA ASP A 404 -6.29 -4.48 12.45
C ASP A 404 -5.58 -5.84 12.33
N THR A 405 -4.84 -6.17 13.39
CA THR A 405 -4.11 -7.43 13.58
C THR A 405 -4.47 -8.05 14.93
N PRO A 406 -4.17 -9.35 15.19
CA PRO A 406 -4.47 -9.99 16.47
C PRO A 406 -3.94 -9.24 17.70
N GLU A 407 -2.77 -8.61 17.61
CA GLU A 407 -2.16 -7.86 18.71
C GLU A 407 -2.92 -6.57 19.03
N SER A 408 -3.56 -5.94 18.03
CA SER A 408 -4.46 -4.79 18.22
C SER A 408 -5.62 -5.13 19.17
N THR A 409 -6.02 -6.41 19.24
CA THR A 409 -7.15 -6.86 20.07
C THR A 409 -6.80 -7.13 21.53
N SER A 410 -5.52 -7.37 21.87
CA SER A 410 -5.09 -7.77 23.21
C SER A 410 -4.83 -6.60 24.16
N GLN A 411 -4.88 -5.35 23.70
CA GLN A 411 -4.32 -4.22 24.45
C GLN A 411 -5.25 -3.00 24.62
N VAL A 412 -6.53 -3.10 24.24
CA VAL A 412 -7.54 -2.08 24.61
C VAL A 412 -7.99 -2.30 26.07
N ASP A 413 -7.05 -2.09 26.99
CA ASP A 413 -7.32 -1.69 28.38
C ASP A 413 -6.98 -0.20 28.49
N GLN A 414 -7.78 0.65 27.83
CA GLN A 414 -7.72 2.10 28.01
C GLN A 414 -9.05 2.60 28.63
N PRO A 415 -8.99 3.45 29.67
CA PRO A 415 -10.15 3.90 30.39
C PRO A 415 -10.82 5.07 29.66
N THR A 416 -11.95 4.84 28.97
CA THR A 416 -13.19 5.64 29.11
C THR A 416 -14.25 5.34 28.05
N THR A 417 -15.49 5.18 28.53
CA THR A 417 -16.79 5.20 27.83
C THR A 417 -17.14 4.04 26.87
N SER A 418 -17.13 2.82 27.40
CA SER A 418 -18.31 1.91 27.41
C SER A 418 -17.86 0.52 27.90
N SER A 419 -17.84 0.35 29.22
CA SER A 419 -17.36 -0.84 29.92
C SER A 419 -18.30 -2.06 29.82
N ASN A 420 -19.01 -2.27 28.70
CA ASN A 420 -20.01 -3.34 28.56
C ASN A 420 -19.89 -4.21 27.29
N ALA A 421 -18.96 -3.95 26.37
CA ALA A 421 -18.77 -4.85 25.22
C ALA A 421 -17.97 -6.07 25.67
N SER A 422 -18.63 -7.23 25.74
CA SER A 422 -17.96 -8.50 26.07
C SER A 422 -16.89 -8.84 25.02
N GLU A 423 -15.85 -9.57 25.38
CA GLU A 423 -14.81 -10.06 24.45
C GLU A 423 -15.39 -10.86 23.27
N SER A 424 -16.61 -11.38 23.43
CA SER A 424 -17.41 -12.09 22.42
C SER A 424 -18.08 -11.18 21.37
N GLU A 425 -18.13 -9.86 21.57
CA GLU A 425 -18.73 -8.88 20.62
C GLU A 425 -17.68 -8.19 19.73
N ARG A 426 -16.38 -8.40 19.99
CA ARG A 426 -15.31 -7.77 19.22
C ARG A 426 -15.07 -8.55 17.94
N LEU A 427 -15.18 -7.87 16.79
CA LEU A 427 -14.92 -8.48 15.48
C LEU A 427 -13.48 -9.01 15.42
N PRO A 428 -13.25 -10.18 14.79
CA PRO A 428 -11.89 -10.66 14.57
C PRO A 428 -11.11 -9.63 13.73
N PRO A 429 -9.78 -9.52 13.89
CA PRO A 429 -8.98 -8.67 13.02
C PRO A 429 -9.01 -9.19 11.59
N ILE A 430 -9.02 -8.28 10.61
CA ILE A 430 -9.03 -8.65 9.19
C ILE A 430 -7.67 -9.20 8.71
N ASP A 431 -6.54 -8.71 9.27
CA ASP A 431 -5.15 -9.18 9.03
C ASP A 431 -4.88 -9.78 7.63
N PRO A 432 -5.11 -9.03 6.55
CA PRO A 432 -5.24 -9.60 5.20
C PRO A 432 -3.91 -10.14 4.64
N CYS A 433 -2.77 -9.75 5.21
CA CYS A 433 -1.44 -10.24 4.84
C CYS A 433 -0.87 -11.25 5.86
N GLY A 434 -1.64 -11.58 6.91
CA GLY A 434 -1.24 -12.50 7.96
C GLY A 434 -1.74 -13.93 7.76
N PRO A 435 -1.49 -14.80 8.74
CA PRO A 435 -2.15 -16.09 8.81
C PRO A 435 -3.61 -15.93 9.27
N ARG A 436 -4.49 -16.84 8.84
CA ARG A 436 -5.91 -16.80 9.21
C ARG A 436 -6.13 -17.20 10.67
N LYS A 437 -6.89 -16.42 11.44
CA LYS A 437 -7.27 -16.77 12.81
C LYS A 437 -8.44 -17.78 12.83
N GLN A 438 -8.32 -18.79 13.70
CA GLN A 438 -9.05 -20.05 13.66
C GLN A 438 -10.45 -20.04 14.32
N THR A 439 -11.14 -18.90 14.36
CA THR A 439 -12.22 -18.73 15.35
C THR A 439 -13.52 -19.50 15.10
N ASN A 440 -13.72 -20.22 13.99
CA ASN A 440 -14.97 -20.98 13.75
C ASN A 440 -14.83 -22.34 13.05
N LEU A 441 -13.63 -22.91 12.93
CA LEU A 441 -13.46 -24.27 12.40
C LEU A 441 -13.40 -25.27 13.56
N ASN A 442 -14.55 -25.80 13.96
CA ASN A 442 -14.68 -27.03 14.78
C ASN A 442 -14.23 -28.28 14.00
N VAL A 443 -13.15 -28.17 13.22
CA VAL A 443 -12.60 -29.24 12.40
C VAL A 443 -11.22 -29.55 12.95
N LYS A 444 -11.06 -30.72 13.57
CA LYS A 444 -9.74 -31.30 13.82
C LYS A 444 -9.02 -31.42 12.48
N CYS A 445 -8.04 -30.56 12.23
CA CYS A 445 -7.13 -30.73 11.10
C CYS A 445 -6.15 -31.85 11.46
N ASP A 446 -6.40 -33.06 10.96
CA ASP A 446 -5.45 -34.16 11.05
C ASP A 446 -4.30 -33.95 10.04
N SER A 447 -3.07 -34.01 10.55
CA SER A 447 -1.79 -34.29 9.88
C SER A 447 -1.12 -33.20 9.00
N ASN A 448 0.07 -32.77 9.45
CA ASN A 448 1.30 -32.40 8.72
C ASN A 448 1.30 -31.31 7.61
N LEU A 449 0.23 -30.55 7.38
CA LEU A 449 0.29 -29.31 6.58
C LEU A 449 0.06 -28.12 7.52
N ASP A 450 1.03 -27.21 7.64
CA ASP A 450 0.94 -26.02 8.51
C ASP A 450 0.07 -24.92 7.87
N LEU A 451 -1.20 -25.25 7.65
CA LEU A 451 -2.27 -24.35 7.18
C LEU A 451 -2.50 -23.17 8.12
N HIS A 452 -2.11 -23.33 9.38
CA HIS A 452 -2.23 -22.32 10.42
C HIS A 452 -1.35 -21.10 10.13
N ASN A 453 -0.29 -21.26 9.33
CA ASN A 453 0.65 -20.20 8.96
C ASN A 453 0.62 -19.83 7.46
N ASP A 454 -0.41 -20.26 6.70
CA ASP A 454 -0.46 -19.99 5.25
C ASP A 454 -1.01 -18.60 4.92
N SER A 455 -0.13 -17.60 5.04
CA SER A 455 -0.42 -16.23 4.63
C SER A 455 -0.70 -16.10 3.14
N ILE A 456 -0.13 -16.97 2.29
CA ILE A 456 -0.35 -16.89 0.84
C ILE A 456 -1.81 -17.20 0.54
N LEU A 457 -2.30 -18.36 1.00
CA LEU A 457 -3.66 -18.76 0.70
C LEU A 457 -4.68 -17.77 1.29
N HIS A 458 -4.46 -17.33 2.53
CA HIS A 458 -5.34 -16.36 3.18
C HIS A 458 -5.39 -15.00 2.44
N SER A 459 -4.24 -14.43 2.07
CA SER A 459 -4.21 -13.12 1.41
C SER A 459 -4.89 -13.13 0.05
N TYR A 460 -4.67 -14.19 -0.73
CA TYR A 460 -5.31 -14.31 -2.03
C TYR A 460 -6.82 -14.55 -1.92
N ALA A 461 -7.27 -15.42 -1.01
CA ALA A 461 -8.70 -15.63 -0.79
C ALA A 461 -9.38 -14.35 -0.28
N THR A 462 -8.72 -13.58 0.58
CA THR A 462 -9.23 -12.29 1.06
C THR A 462 -9.34 -11.27 -0.08
N LEU A 463 -8.34 -11.21 -0.97
CA LEU A 463 -8.42 -10.36 -2.17
C LEU A 463 -9.57 -10.81 -3.09
N GLU A 464 -9.74 -12.11 -3.32
CA GLU A 464 -10.82 -12.66 -4.14
C GLU A 464 -12.20 -12.32 -3.55
N SER A 465 -12.37 -12.40 -2.23
CA SER A 465 -13.58 -11.94 -1.54
C SER A 465 -13.87 -10.47 -1.79
N MET A 466 -12.88 -9.61 -1.63
CA MET A 466 -13.04 -8.17 -1.85
C MET A 466 -13.32 -7.84 -3.32
N ILE A 467 -12.64 -8.50 -4.25
CA ILE A 467 -12.89 -8.33 -5.69
C ILE A 467 -14.35 -8.70 -6.01
N LEU A 468 -14.81 -9.87 -5.57
CA LEU A 468 -16.17 -10.34 -5.86
C LEU A 468 -17.26 -9.41 -5.33
N HIS A 469 -17.02 -8.73 -4.21
CA HIS A 469 -18.04 -7.95 -3.51
C HIS A 469 -17.93 -6.43 -3.70
N LEU A 470 -16.74 -5.91 -4.02
CA LEU A 470 -16.48 -4.47 -4.09
C LEU A 470 -16.29 -3.96 -5.53
N LEU A 471 -15.96 -4.85 -6.47
CA LEU A 471 -15.58 -4.46 -7.82
C LEU A 471 -16.83 -4.25 -8.69
N HIS A 472 -17.40 -3.06 -8.62
CA HIS A 472 -18.58 -2.67 -9.40
C HIS A 472 -18.38 -1.28 -10.01
N PRO A 473 -17.59 -1.15 -11.09
CA PRO A 473 -17.29 0.14 -11.71
C PRO A 473 -18.56 0.94 -12.02
N ASN A 474 -18.57 2.21 -11.67
CA ASN A 474 -19.64 3.14 -12.03
C ASN A 474 -19.12 4.28 -12.92
N GLN A 475 -19.97 5.24 -13.25
CA GLN A 475 -19.58 6.38 -14.08
C GLN A 475 -18.40 7.16 -13.49
N SER A 476 -18.36 7.33 -12.17
CA SER A 476 -17.25 7.99 -11.49
C SER A 476 -15.94 7.22 -11.60
N SER A 477 -15.98 5.88 -11.51
CA SER A 477 -14.84 5.01 -11.78
C SER A 477 -14.27 5.24 -13.18
N ARG A 478 -15.13 5.23 -14.20
CA ARG A 478 -14.74 5.39 -15.62
C ARG A 478 -14.04 6.72 -15.89
N GLU A 479 -14.60 7.81 -15.38
CA GLU A 479 -14.05 9.16 -15.55
C GLU A 479 -12.70 9.33 -14.84
N LEU A 480 -12.56 8.80 -13.62
CA LEU A 480 -11.30 8.86 -12.88
C LEU A 480 -10.20 8.03 -13.57
N VAL A 481 -10.53 6.83 -14.05
CA VAL A 481 -9.60 5.99 -14.82
C VAL A 481 -9.17 6.68 -16.12
N ALA A 482 -10.11 7.28 -16.85
CA ALA A 482 -9.80 8.04 -18.06
C ALA A 482 -8.86 9.22 -17.76
N HIS A 483 -9.07 9.94 -16.65
CA HIS A 483 -8.18 11.01 -16.20
C HIS A 483 -6.76 10.49 -15.89
N LEU A 484 -6.68 9.40 -15.12
CA LEU A 484 -5.42 8.78 -14.69
C LEU A 484 -4.57 8.30 -15.87
N LEU A 485 -5.19 7.60 -16.82
CA LEU A 485 -4.49 7.12 -18.01
C LEU A 485 -3.99 8.30 -18.88
N ASN A 486 -4.67 9.44 -18.82
CA ASN A 486 -4.39 10.65 -19.62
C ASN A 486 -3.47 11.68 -18.92
N LEU A 487 -2.77 11.31 -17.84
CA LEU A 487 -1.87 12.24 -17.13
C LEU A 487 -0.69 12.73 -17.98
N ARG A 488 -0.12 11.87 -18.84
CA ARG A 488 0.96 12.20 -19.77
C ARG A 488 0.61 11.79 -21.19
N SER A 489 1.48 12.14 -22.14
CA SER A 489 1.48 11.54 -23.47
C SER A 489 1.49 10.01 -23.38
N SER A 490 0.92 9.35 -24.39
CA SER A 490 0.80 7.87 -24.48
C SER A 490 -0.42 7.24 -23.79
N TYR A 491 -1.56 7.94 -23.77
CA TYR A 491 -2.86 7.42 -23.31
C TYR A 491 -3.16 6.02 -23.87
N MET A 492 -3.12 5.84 -25.20
CA MET A 492 -3.45 4.54 -25.82
C MET A 492 -2.46 3.41 -25.47
N PHE A 493 -1.17 3.72 -25.28
CA PHE A 493 -0.20 2.73 -24.82
C PHE A 493 -0.55 2.24 -23.41
N ARG A 494 -0.87 3.17 -22.52
CA ARG A 494 -1.27 2.88 -21.14
C ARG A 494 -2.55 2.07 -21.09
N SER A 495 -3.54 2.43 -21.91
CA SER A 495 -4.79 1.68 -22.02
C SER A 495 -4.54 0.24 -22.45
N GLU A 496 -3.74 0.01 -23.48
CA GLU A 496 -3.42 -1.35 -23.95
C GLU A 496 -2.64 -2.18 -22.91
N VAL A 497 -1.65 -1.59 -22.23
CA VAL A 497 -0.95 -2.27 -21.11
C VAL A 497 -1.93 -2.61 -19.99
N CYS A 498 -2.83 -1.69 -19.66
CA CYS A 498 -3.85 -1.87 -18.63
C CYS A 498 -4.80 -3.03 -18.96
N ARG A 499 -5.29 -3.09 -20.20
CA ARG A 499 -6.16 -4.18 -20.68
C ARG A 499 -5.51 -5.56 -20.54
N LYS A 500 -4.20 -5.66 -20.76
CA LYS A 500 -3.45 -6.92 -20.55
C LYS A 500 -3.28 -7.32 -19.08
N LEU A 501 -3.37 -6.37 -18.16
CA LEU A 501 -3.16 -6.63 -16.73
C LEU A 501 -4.47 -6.77 -15.93
N LEU A 502 -5.60 -6.22 -16.40
CA LEU A 502 -6.88 -6.25 -15.69
C LEU A 502 -7.88 -7.33 -16.14
N SER A 503 -7.73 -7.85 -17.37
CA SER A 503 -8.72 -8.62 -18.15
C SER A 503 -9.56 -7.73 -19.09
N GLU A 504 -10.03 -8.31 -20.19
CA GLU A 504 -10.89 -7.60 -21.15
C GLU A 504 -12.24 -7.20 -20.52
N PRO A 505 -12.97 -8.07 -19.80
CA PRO A 505 -14.27 -7.70 -19.23
C PRO A 505 -14.23 -6.57 -18.21
N LEU A 506 -13.26 -6.57 -17.28
CA LEU A 506 -13.12 -5.47 -16.32
C LEU A 506 -12.74 -4.17 -17.02
N SER A 507 -11.86 -4.26 -18.02
CA SER A 507 -11.42 -3.10 -18.79
C SER A 507 -12.57 -2.47 -19.60
N ASP A 508 -13.47 -3.28 -20.13
CA ASP A 508 -14.67 -2.81 -20.83
C ASP A 508 -15.63 -2.11 -19.88
N GLU A 509 -15.85 -2.66 -18.69
CA GLU A 509 -16.69 -2.03 -17.67
C GLU A 509 -16.11 -0.72 -17.12
N LEU A 510 -14.78 -0.58 -17.09
CA LEU A 510 -14.08 0.67 -16.80
C LEU A 510 -14.02 1.64 -17.99
N GLY A 511 -14.51 1.25 -19.17
CA GLY A 511 -14.47 2.08 -20.37
C GLY A 511 -13.05 2.35 -20.87
N ILE A 512 -12.07 1.49 -20.57
CA ILE A 512 -10.70 1.62 -21.01
C ILE A 512 -10.66 1.36 -22.53
N PRO A 513 -10.22 2.33 -23.34
CA PRO A 513 -10.30 2.19 -24.78
C PRO A 513 -9.37 1.08 -25.28
N GLN A 514 -9.89 0.28 -26.20
CA GLN A 514 -9.10 -0.67 -26.95
C GLN A 514 -8.59 -0.01 -28.24
N ALA A 515 -7.36 -0.29 -28.62
CA ALA A 515 -6.84 -0.04 -29.96
C ALA A 515 -7.49 -1.04 -30.92
N SER A 516 -8.77 -0.80 -31.24
CA SER A 516 -9.52 -1.54 -32.25
C SER A 516 -9.43 -0.81 -33.59
N PHE A 517 -9.24 -1.60 -34.64
CA PHE A 517 -9.21 -1.11 -35.99
C PHE A 517 -10.59 -1.32 -36.63
N GLN A 518 -11.29 -0.24 -36.98
CA GLN A 518 -12.52 -0.30 -37.78
C GLN A 518 -12.20 -0.01 -39.25
N TRP A 519 -12.26 -1.02 -40.11
CA TRP A 519 -12.00 -0.89 -41.56
C TRP A 519 -13.16 -0.12 -42.23
N LYS A 520 -13.06 1.22 -42.26
CA LYS A 520 -14.00 2.12 -42.98
C LYS A 520 -13.55 2.41 -44.41
N GLY A 521 -13.21 1.35 -45.16
CA GLY A 521 -12.91 1.39 -46.59
C GLY A 521 -11.49 1.81 -46.99
N TRP A 522 -11.19 1.68 -48.29
CA TRP A 522 -9.91 1.95 -48.92
C TRP A 522 -9.68 3.47 -49.11
N ARG A 523 -9.17 4.14 -48.06
CA ARG A 523 -8.58 5.49 -48.16
C ARG A 523 -7.17 5.48 -47.60
N LEU A 524 -6.24 6.27 -48.17
CA LEU A 524 -4.85 6.41 -47.67
C LEU A 524 -4.78 6.73 -46.16
N LYS A 525 -5.75 7.53 -45.67
CA LYS A 525 -5.88 7.89 -44.25
C LYS A 525 -6.20 6.68 -43.36
N SER A 526 -6.91 5.67 -43.89
CA SER A 526 -7.14 4.39 -43.21
C SER A 526 -5.85 3.59 -43.06
N PHE A 527 -4.94 3.63 -44.03
CA PHE A 527 -3.68 2.88 -43.99
C PHE A 527 -2.70 3.45 -42.94
N SER A 528 -2.58 4.77 -42.84
CA SER A 528 -1.79 5.41 -41.77
C SER A 528 -2.32 5.08 -40.38
N ASN A 529 -3.64 4.97 -40.21
CA ASN A 529 -4.25 4.57 -38.95
C ASN A 529 -3.98 3.09 -38.63
N ILE A 530 -4.03 2.20 -39.63
CA ILE A 530 -3.67 0.77 -39.48
C ILE A 530 -2.24 0.63 -38.99
N VAL A 531 -1.28 1.30 -39.65
CA VAL A 531 0.14 1.24 -39.28
C VAL A 531 0.36 1.78 -37.86
N GLY A 532 -0.35 2.85 -37.48
CA GLY A 532 -0.32 3.37 -36.11
C GLY A 532 -0.86 2.39 -35.07
N HIS A 533 -1.98 1.71 -35.34
CA HIS A 533 -2.57 0.74 -34.41
C HIS A 533 -1.74 -0.53 -34.27
N ILE A 534 -1.27 -1.09 -35.38
CA ILE A 534 -0.38 -2.26 -35.38
C ILE A 534 0.94 -1.91 -34.70
N GLY A 535 1.49 -0.73 -35.00
CA GLY A 535 2.70 -0.21 -34.35
C GLY A 535 2.53 -0.07 -32.84
N LEU A 536 1.40 0.46 -32.37
CA LEU A 536 1.12 0.57 -30.93
C LEU A 536 1.06 -0.80 -30.24
N LYS A 537 0.30 -1.75 -30.80
CA LYS A 537 0.21 -3.11 -30.24
C LYS A 537 1.57 -3.79 -30.22
N PHE A 538 2.38 -3.61 -31.27
CA PHE A 538 3.74 -4.12 -31.31
C PHE A 538 4.63 -3.50 -30.23
N VAL A 539 4.53 -2.19 -30.00
CA VAL A 539 5.29 -1.49 -28.95
C VAL A 539 4.89 -1.98 -27.55
N VAL A 540 3.59 -2.10 -27.27
CA VAL A 540 3.08 -2.66 -26.00
C VAL A 540 3.58 -4.08 -25.81
N TYR A 541 3.51 -4.88 -26.87
CA TYR A 541 3.95 -6.26 -26.84
C TYR A 541 5.45 -6.39 -26.54
N PHE A 542 6.28 -5.62 -27.25
CA PHE A 542 7.72 -5.59 -27.02
C PHE A 542 8.08 -5.10 -25.62
N PHE A 543 7.34 -4.11 -25.10
CA PHE A 543 7.49 -3.64 -23.73
C PHE A 543 7.20 -4.74 -22.71
N LEU A 544 6.08 -5.45 -22.83
CA LEU A 544 5.73 -6.56 -21.92
C LEU A 544 6.71 -7.73 -22.05
N LEU A 545 7.17 -8.03 -23.28
CA LEU A 545 8.18 -9.05 -23.53
C LEU A 545 9.53 -8.70 -22.89
N PHE A 546 9.95 -7.43 -22.98
CA PHE A 546 11.14 -6.95 -22.29
C PHE A 546 11.02 -7.15 -20.77
N LEU A 547 9.86 -6.82 -20.18
CA LEU A 547 9.60 -7.04 -18.77
C LEU A 547 9.58 -8.54 -18.41
N ARG A 548 9.01 -9.41 -19.26
CA ARG A 548 9.04 -10.87 -19.09
C ARG A 548 10.48 -11.39 -19.05
N VAL A 549 11.29 -11.04 -20.05
CA VAL A 549 12.71 -11.45 -20.12
C VAL A 549 13.47 -10.95 -18.89
N TYR A 550 13.31 -9.67 -18.53
CA TYR A 550 13.92 -9.09 -17.34
C TYR A 550 13.55 -9.89 -16.08
N THR A 551 12.27 -10.20 -15.89
CA THR A 551 11.75 -10.89 -14.69
C THR A 551 12.25 -12.32 -14.59
N LEU A 552 12.25 -13.05 -15.70
CA LEU A 552 12.77 -14.41 -15.77
C LEU A 552 14.28 -14.46 -15.53
N LEU A 553 15.05 -13.48 -16.01
CA LEU A 553 16.47 -13.35 -15.68
C LEU A 553 16.68 -13.11 -14.18
N THR A 554 15.87 -12.24 -13.57
CA THR A 554 15.90 -11.98 -12.11
C THR A 554 15.52 -13.22 -11.29
N MET A 555 14.52 -14.00 -11.71
CA MET A 555 14.15 -15.26 -11.06
C MET A 555 15.25 -16.32 -11.18
N LYS A 556 15.86 -16.46 -12.37
CA LYS A 556 16.78 -17.55 -12.68
C LYS A 556 18.21 -17.34 -12.18
N TYR A 557 18.71 -16.11 -12.25
CA TYR A 557 20.14 -15.83 -12.03
C TYR A 557 20.36 -14.91 -10.83
N SER A 558 20.90 -15.48 -9.74
CA SER A 558 21.16 -14.78 -8.48
C SER A 558 22.09 -13.56 -8.63
N TRP A 559 23.09 -13.62 -9.51
CA TRP A 559 23.98 -12.49 -9.78
C TRP A 559 23.24 -11.33 -10.46
N PHE A 560 22.31 -11.64 -11.38
CA PHE A 560 21.51 -10.63 -12.08
C PHE A 560 20.54 -9.98 -11.12
N ARG A 561 19.86 -10.80 -10.29
CA ARG A 561 19.02 -10.35 -9.20
C ARG A 561 19.75 -9.40 -8.26
N ARG A 562 20.93 -9.79 -7.75
CA ARG A 562 21.71 -8.94 -6.84
C ARG A 562 22.05 -7.59 -7.49
N ARG A 563 22.45 -7.60 -8.76
CA ARG A 563 22.74 -6.37 -9.52
C ARG A 563 21.50 -5.51 -9.72
N ALA A 564 20.36 -6.13 -10.03
CA ALA A 564 19.06 -5.47 -10.14
C ALA A 564 18.67 -4.80 -8.83
N THR A 565 18.65 -5.54 -7.72
CA THR A 565 18.34 -5.03 -6.38
C THR A 565 19.20 -3.82 -6.02
N VAL A 566 20.52 -3.89 -6.19
CA VAL A 566 21.43 -2.76 -5.90
C VAL A 566 21.14 -1.57 -6.81
N ARG A 567 20.97 -1.80 -8.12
CA ARG A 567 20.68 -0.72 -9.08
C ARG A 567 19.36 -0.04 -8.76
N HIS A 568 18.33 -0.80 -8.45
CA HIS A 568 17.00 -0.29 -8.12
C HIS A 568 16.97 0.42 -6.78
N GLY A 569 17.65 -0.11 -5.76
CA GLY A 569 17.85 0.61 -4.49
C GLY A 569 18.56 1.95 -4.69
N CYS A 570 19.55 2.03 -5.58
CA CYS A 570 20.18 3.32 -5.94
C CYS A 570 19.21 4.27 -6.67
N LEU A 571 18.29 3.76 -7.49
CA LEU A 571 17.28 4.57 -8.16
C LEU A 571 16.24 5.09 -7.17
N GLU A 572 15.74 4.23 -6.27
CA GLU A 572 14.81 4.59 -5.19
C GLU A 572 15.41 5.67 -4.31
N LYS A 573 16.67 5.54 -3.90
CA LYS A 573 17.35 6.56 -3.11
C LYS A 573 17.48 7.90 -3.84
N LYS A 574 17.83 7.88 -5.14
CA LYS A 574 17.89 9.11 -5.95
C LYS A 574 16.51 9.76 -6.07
N PHE A 575 15.48 8.95 -6.30
CA PHE A 575 14.11 9.40 -6.35
C PHE A 575 13.69 10.02 -5.01
N LEU A 576 13.97 9.36 -3.89
CA LEU A 576 13.67 9.83 -2.54
C LEU A 576 14.28 11.21 -2.28
N LEU A 577 15.58 11.40 -2.57
CA LEU A 577 16.25 12.68 -2.39
C LEU A 577 15.63 13.81 -3.22
N LEU A 578 15.26 13.52 -4.47
CA LEU A 578 14.59 14.49 -5.36
C LEU A 578 13.18 14.80 -4.86
N TRP A 579 12.44 13.78 -4.45
CA TRP A 579 11.10 13.92 -3.91
C TRP A 579 11.12 14.72 -2.61
N GLU A 580 12.00 14.42 -1.66
CA GLU A 580 12.13 15.17 -0.40
C GLU A 580 12.47 16.64 -0.64
N LYS A 581 13.40 16.92 -1.57
CA LYS A 581 13.74 18.30 -1.93
C LYS A 581 12.52 19.03 -2.47
N SER A 582 11.81 18.41 -3.42
CA SER A 582 10.60 18.97 -4.01
C SER A 582 9.49 19.12 -2.97
N HIS A 583 9.32 18.16 -2.08
CA HIS A 583 8.32 18.16 -1.02
C HIS A 583 8.59 19.26 0.01
N LYS A 584 9.83 19.39 0.50
CA LYS A 584 10.26 20.48 1.40
C LYS A 584 10.00 21.85 0.78
N GLN A 585 10.27 22.00 -0.52
CA GLN A 585 9.95 23.24 -1.24
C GLN A 585 8.44 23.51 -1.23
N ARG A 586 7.60 22.53 -1.60
CA ARG A 586 6.13 22.68 -1.59
C ARG A 586 5.59 23.04 -0.20
N VAL A 587 6.09 22.37 0.85
CA VAL A 587 5.69 22.64 2.24
C VAL A 587 6.11 24.04 2.67
N THR A 588 7.33 24.48 2.31
CA THR A 588 7.85 25.82 2.65
C THR A 588 7.06 26.92 1.94
N GLU A 589 6.82 26.76 0.63
CA GLU A 589 5.97 27.65 -0.15
C GLU A 589 4.59 27.75 0.51
N ALA A 590 4.02 26.60 0.88
CA ALA A 590 2.70 26.57 1.49
C ALA A 590 2.61 27.22 2.88
N ALA A 591 3.65 27.06 3.70
CA ALA A 591 3.75 27.69 5.00
C ALA A 591 3.94 29.22 4.87
N SER A 592 4.73 29.67 3.89
CA SER A 592 5.02 31.09 3.67
C SER A 592 3.80 31.90 3.27
N ASP A 593 2.97 31.34 2.41
CA ASP A 593 1.74 31.99 1.95
C ASP A 593 0.64 31.99 3.02
N ASN A 594 0.61 30.96 3.89
CA ASN A 594 -0.26 30.95 5.06
C ASN A 594 0.07 32.07 6.06
N ARG A 595 1.36 32.38 6.28
CA ARG A 595 1.75 33.50 7.16
C ARG A 595 1.35 34.87 6.59
N LYS A 596 1.46 35.04 5.26
CA LYS A 596 1.04 36.28 4.59
C LYS A 596 -0.46 36.54 4.72
N SER A 597 -1.28 35.49 4.66
CA SER A 597 -2.74 35.61 4.77
C SER A 597 -3.20 35.97 6.19
N THR A 598 -2.51 35.49 7.24
CA THR A 598 -2.81 35.85 8.64
C THR A 598 -2.45 37.30 8.98
N THR A 599 -1.48 37.90 8.29
CA THR A 599 -1.00 39.27 8.58
C THR A 599 -1.85 40.37 7.89
N GLN A 600 -2.66 40.02 6.88
CA GLN A 600 -3.44 40.97 6.07
C GLN A 600 -4.95 41.03 6.39
N SER A 601 -5.43 40.37 7.45
CA SER A 601 -6.86 40.25 7.76
C SER A 601 -7.52 41.46 8.45
N SER A 602 -7.04 42.69 8.24
CA SER A 602 -7.62 43.92 8.82
C SER A 602 -8.36 44.83 7.82
N SER A 603 -8.69 44.37 6.60
CA SER A 603 -9.50 45.18 5.66
C SER A 603 -10.34 44.30 4.70
N PRO A 604 -11.61 44.64 4.42
CA PRO A 604 -12.47 43.85 3.55
C PRO A 604 -12.46 44.41 2.12
N SER A 605 -11.79 43.74 1.17
CA SER A 605 -12.26 43.57 -0.22
C SER A 605 -11.19 43.04 -1.18
N SER A 606 -11.70 42.38 -2.22
CA SER A 606 -11.06 41.81 -3.41
C SER A 606 -10.51 40.38 -3.27
N SER A 607 -11.07 39.52 -4.11
CA SER A 607 -10.94 38.07 -4.19
C SER A 607 -9.62 37.61 -4.81
N GLY A 608 -8.87 36.82 -4.06
CA GLY A 608 -7.68 36.08 -4.51
C GLY A 608 -7.10 35.23 -3.39
N LYS A 609 -7.73 34.09 -3.07
CA LYS A 609 -7.27 33.18 -2.00
C LYS A 609 -6.21 32.19 -2.51
N LYS A 610 -5.22 31.86 -1.66
CA LYS A 610 -4.94 30.50 -1.08
C LYS A 610 -3.46 30.21 -0.78
N SER A 611 -3.22 29.37 0.24
CA SER A 611 -2.13 28.37 0.24
C SER A 611 -2.27 27.32 1.36
N TYR A 612 -1.93 26.02 1.14
CA TYR A 612 -1.83 24.99 2.21
C TYR A 612 -1.02 23.74 1.81
N CYS A 613 -0.16 23.26 2.72
CA CYS A 613 0.36 21.89 2.76
C CYS A 613 1.18 21.67 4.05
N PRO A 614 0.94 20.55 4.74
CA PRO A 614 2.06 19.77 5.27
C PRO A 614 2.03 18.29 4.89
N PHE A 615 0.90 17.77 4.39
CA PHE A 615 0.79 16.51 3.62
C PHE A 615 -0.41 16.59 2.65
N SER A 616 -0.70 17.77 2.11
CA SER A 616 -2.02 18.20 1.63
C SER A 616 -2.79 17.16 0.78
N MET A 617 -4.07 16.93 1.08
CA MET A 617 -5.06 16.48 0.10
C MET A 617 -5.89 17.72 -0.28
N ILE A 618 -5.39 18.53 -1.23
CA ILE A 618 -5.78 19.96 -1.29
C ILE A 618 -7.28 20.16 -1.47
N MET A 619 -7.85 20.97 -0.58
CA MET A 619 -9.13 21.66 -0.76
C MET A 619 -9.04 23.09 -0.21
N ASP A 620 -9.56 24.14 -0.86
CA ASP A 620 -10.83 24.17 -1.63
C ASP A 620 -10.99 25.44 -2.54
N PRO A 621 -11.76 25.50 -3.66
CA PRO A 621 -12.13 26.74 -4.36
C PRO A 621 -13.22 27.63 -3.74
N ASN A 622 -14.20 27.12 -2.99
CA ASN A 622 -15.18 27.93 -2.24
C ASN A 622 -15.89 27.08 -1.15
N THR A 623 -15.32 27.05 0.05
CA THR A 623 -15.87 26.26 1.16
C THR A 623 -16.92 27.02 1.92
N ASP A 624 -17.06 28.34 1.69
CA ASP A 624 -17.98 29.22 2.44
C ASP A 624 -18.53 30.39 1.60
N LYS A 625 -19.01 30.15 0.37
CA LYS A 625 -19.98 31.06 -0.25
C LYS A 625 -21.08 30.30 -0.96
#